data_AF-A0A7X7E8P5-F1
#
_entry.id   AF-A0A7X7E8P5-F1
#
_cell.length_a   1.000
_cell.length_b   1.000
_cell.length_c   1.000
_cell.angle_alpha   90.00
_cell.angle_beta   90.00
_cell.angle_gamma   90.00
#
_symmetry.space_group_name_H-M   'P 1'
#
loop_
_entity.id
_entity.type
_entity.pdbx_description
1 polymer ?
#
loop_
_entity_poly.entity_id
_entity_poly.type
_entity_poly.pdbx_seq_one_letter_code
_entity_poly.pdbx_strand_id
1 'polypeptide(L)'
;DYPVDLEFTANFTEDGDYKISLLQCRPLQVEGAAMVELPKVQVKDEDRIISARGAVIGRSLLASVDRFVYVSPQLYARLPQQARHEVARIIGVINHVGGEDIRTVMMLGPGRWGSTSPHLGLPVRFRDINRVSVLCEIVAMHENLVPDVSLGTHFLNEIVERNILYLALFPQQGDNFLSTEFFENAPSRLLELVPGAEELEGVIRVIDSAAVTTDASIRLMADAIDQSVLCYYERPA
;
A
#
# COMPACT_ATOMS: atom_id res chain seq x y z
N ASP A 1 29.25 14.67 1.32
CA ASP A 1 28.09 14.80 2.21
C ASP A 1 26.88 14.14 1.58
N TYR A 2 26.38 13.08 2.20
CA TYR A 2 25.18 12.36 1.77
C TYR A 2 24.22 12.31 2.97
N PRO A 3 22.91 12.57 2.80
CA PRO A 3 21.97 12.48 3.90
C PRO A 3 21.95 11.06 4.47
N VAL A 4 21.84 10.94 5.79
CA VAL A 4 21.79 9.66 6.51
C VAL A 4 20.56 9.61 7.39
N ASP A 5 19.95 8.43 7.46
CA ASP A 5 18.92 8.12 8.44
C ASP A 5 19.60 7.57 9.69
N LEU A 6 19.18 8.06 10.85
CA LEU A 6 19.82 7.80 12.14
C LEU A 6 18.77 7.34 13.17
N GLU A 7 18.96 6.13 13.70
CA GLU A 7 18.20 5.60 14.82
C GLU A 7 19.10 5.56 16.05
N PHE A 8 18.62 6.08 17.18
CA PHE A 8 19.37 6.13 18.42
C PHE A 8 18.46 5.99 19.64
N THR A 9 19.05 5.55 20.76
CA THR A 9 18.42 5.66 22.09
C THR A 9 19.12 6.71 22.91
N ALA A 10 18.36 7.39 23.76
CA ALA A 10 18.88 8.30 24.78
C ALA A 10 18.51 7.76 26.15
N ASN A 11 19.52 7.46 26.96
CA ASN A 11 19.34 7.03 28.35
C ASN A 11 19.77 8.18 29.26
N PHE A 12 18.92 8.53 30.22
CA PHE A 12 19.19 9.55 31.23
C PHE A 12 19.54 8.86 32.54
N THR A 13 20.62 9.32 33.18
CA THR A 13 21.05 8.86 34.50
C THR A 13 20.46 9.76 35.59
N GLU A 14 20.36 9.25 36.82
CA GLU A 14 19.79 9.99 37.96
C GLU A 14 20.59 11.26 38.30
N ASP A 15 21.88 11.32 37.92
CA ASP A 15 22.77 12.46 38.13
C ASP A 15 22.59 13.57 37.06
N GLY A 16 21.67 13.40 36.11
CA GLY A 16 21.38 14.36 35.05
C GLY A 16 22.25 14.21 33.79
N ASP A 17 23.20 13.27 33.79
CA ASP A 17 23.97 12.91 32.61
C ASP A 17 23.15 12.05 31.64
N TYR A 18 23.46 12.15 30.34
CA TYR A 18 22.80 11.38 29.30
C TYR A 18 23.79 10.61 28.43
N LYS A 19 23.36 9.44 27.95
CA LYS A 19 24.10 8.62 26.99
C LYS A 19 23.25 8.38 25.75
N ILE A 20 23.76 8.84 24.61
CA ILE A 20 23.19 8.54 23.30
C ILE A 20 23.88 7.30 22.74
N SER A 21 23.09 6.29 22.36
CA SER A 21 23.60 5.09 21.68
C SER A 21 23.03 5.04 20.27
N LEU A 22 23.91 5.13 19.27
CA LEU A 22 23.55 4.94 17.87
C LEU A 22 23.19 3.47 17.66
N LEU A 23 21.94 3.22 17.26
CA LEU A 23 21.44 1.90 16.91
C LEU A 23 21.66 1.60 15.43
N GLN A 24 21.40 2.59 14.58
CA GLN A 24 21.52 2.44 13.14
C GLN A 24 21.94 3.78 12.50
N CYS A 25 22.85 3.70 11.55
CA CYS A 25 23.22 4.81 10.67
C CYS A 25 23.34 4.25 9.27
N ARG A 26 22.48 4.71 8.37
CA ARG A 26 22.48 4.24 6.98
C ARG A 26 22.38 5.43 6.04
N PRO A 27 23.01 5.36 4.85
CA PRO A 27 22.77 6.32 3.79
C PRO A 27 21.27 6.42 3.54
N LEU A 28 20.71 7.62 3.71
CA LEU A 28 19.35 7.90 3.28
C LEU A 28 19.44 8.05 1.77
N GLN A 29 19.33 6.92 1.04
CA GLN A 29 19.23 6.94 -0.42
C GLN A 29 17.89 7.52 -0.83
N VAL A 30 17.75 8.83 -0.67
CA VAL A 30 16.86 9.62 -1.50
C VAL A 30 17.62 9.78 -2.80
N GLU A 31 17.60 8.76 -3.66
CA GLU A 31 17.82 9.07 -5.07
C GLU A 31 16.73 10.09 -5.40
N GLY A 32 17.15 11.36 -5.57
CA GLY A 32 16.28 12.52 -5.59
C GLY A 32 15.01 12.19 -6.35
N ALA A 33 13.86 12.49 -5.73
CA ALA A 33 12.56 12.36 -6.39
C ALA A 33 12.76 12.91 -7.81
N ALA A 34 12.80 12.02 -8.80
CA ALA A 34 12.81 12.49 -10.17
C ALA A 34 11.56 13.35 -10.24
N MET A 35 11.72 14.63 -10.57
CA MET A 35 10.58 15.51 -10.79
C MET A 35 9.85 14.95 -12.00
N VAL A 36 8.96 13.99 -11.75
CA VAL A 36 7.95 13.57 -12.69
C VAL A 36 7.03 14.77 -12.75
N GLU A 37 7.05 15.50 -13.87
CA GLU A 37 6.04 16.53 -14.12
C GLU A 37 4.69 15.85 -14.20
N LEU A 38 3.93 15.91 -13.11
CA LEU A 38 2.59 15.37 -13.05
C LEU A 38 1.63 16.37 -13.71
N PRO A 39 0.85 15.95 -14.71
CA PRO A 39 -0.12 16.84 -15.34
C PRO A 39 -1.20 17.28 -14.33
N LYS A 40 -1.71 18.49 -14.49
CA LYS A 40 -2.93 18.88 -13.76
C LYS A 40 -4.13 18.27 -14.47
N VAL A 41 -4.63 17.15 -13.95
CA VAL A 41 -5.81 16.46 -14.49
C VAL A 41 -7.01 16.78 -13.62
N GLN A 42 -8.13 17.17 -14.25
CA GLN A 42 -9.44 17.19 -13.58
C GLN A 42 -10.16 15.89 -13.91
N VAL A 43 -10.34 15.07 -12.90
CA VAL A 43 -11.03 13.77 -13.00
C VAL A 43 -12.44 13.96 -12.46
N LYS A 44 -13.44 13.45 -13.18
CA LYS A 44 -14.82 13.42 -12.68
C LYS A 44 -14.93 12.46 -11.50
N ASP A 45 -15.82 12.75 -10.56
CA ASP A 45 -15.99 11.90 -9.37
C ASP A 45 -16.32 10.44 -9.73
N GLU A 46 -17.06 10.20 -10.83
CA GLU A 46 -17.42 8.86 -11.33
C GLU A 46 -16.22 8.06 -11.85
N ASP A 47 -15.13 8.73 -12.23
CA ASP A 47 -13.92 8.10 -12.77
C ASP A 47 -12.85 7.90 -11.70
N ARG A 48 -13.07 8.41 -10.47
CA ARG A 48 -12.11 8.32 -9.37
C ARG A 48 -12.16 6.95 -8.72
N ILE A 49 -10.98 6.37 -8.46
CA ILE A 49 -10.85 5.06 -7.78
C ILE A 49 -10.23 5.27 -6.39
N ILE A 50 -9.10 5.98 -6.31
CA ILE A 50 -8.42 6.32 -5.05
C ILE A 50 -8.00 7.80 -5.09
N SER A 51 -8.19 8.50 -3.98
CA SER A 51 -7.56 9.80 -3.70
C SER A 51 -6.95 9.73 -2.30
N ALA A 52 -5.69 10.12 -2.14
CA ALA A 52 -5.01 10.14 -0.84
C ALA A 52 -4.13 11.38 -0.69
N ARG A 53 -4.05 11.93 0.52
CA ARG A 53 -3.11 13.00 0.88
C ARG A 53 -2.42 12.75 2.22
N GLY A 54 -1.19 13.26 2.36
CA GLY A 54 -0.47 13.46 3.62
C GLY A 54 0.46 12.32 4.06
N ALA A 55 0.22 11.07 3.66
CA ALA A 55 1.05 9.94 4.06
C ALA A 55 1.50 9.12 2.84
N VAL A 56 2.23 9.76 1.93
CA VAL A 56 2.77 9.17 0.71
C VAL A 56 4.29 9.18 0.78
N ILE A 57 4.93 8.02 0.63
CA ILE A 57 6.38 7.83 0.78
C ILE A 57 6.89 7.01 -0.39
N GLY A 58 8.06 7.38 -0.90
CA GLY A 58 8.69 6.75 -2.04
C GLY A 58 8.94 7.78 -3.15
N ARG A 59 8.92 7.33 -4.39
CA ARG A 59 9.15 8.19 -5.56
C ARG A 59 7.84 8.57 -6.21
N SER A 60 7.76 9.79 -6.74
CA SER A 60 6.63 10.18 -7.59
C SER A 60 6.49 9.19 -8.74
N LEU A 61 5.25 8.77 -9.02
CA LEU A 61 4.93 7.70 -9.94
C LEU A 61 3.80 8.14 -10.86
N LEU A 62 4.04 8.06 -12.16
CA LEU A 62 3.02 8.19 -13.20
C LEU A 62 2.99 6.89 -13.99
N ALA A 63 1.96 6.07 -13.79
CA ALA A 63 1.89 4.74 -14.39
C ALA A 63 0.44 4.33 -14.72
N SER A 64 0.30 3.36 -15.62
CA SER A 64 -0.94 2.60 -15.73
C SER A 64 -0.91 1.48 -14.69
N VAL A 65 -2.01 1.25 -13.99
CA VAL A 65 -2.16 0.14 -13.05
C VAL A 65 -2.66 -1.07 -13.81
N ASP A 66 -1.96 -2.20 -13.72
CA ASP A 66 -2.34 -3.42 -14.42
C ASP A 66 -3.18 -4.34 -13.53
N ARG A 67 -2.89 -4.34 -12.23
CA ARG A 67 -3.55 -5.21 -11.25
C ARG A 67 -3.70 -4.53 -9.89
N PHE A 68 -4.88 -4.71 -9.31
CA PHE A 68 -5.16 -4.45 -7.90
C PHE A 68 -5.25 -5.77 -7.13
N VAL A 69 -4.66 -5.80 -5.94
CA VAL A 69 -4.95 -6.83 -4.93
C VAL A 69 -5.51 -6.11 -3.72
N TYR A 70 -6.81 -6.28 -3.49
CA TYR A 70 -7.54 -5.61 -2.43
C TYR A 70 -7.94 -6.61 -1.36
N VAL A 71 -7.65 -6.27 -0.10
CA VAL A 71 -8.16 -6.97 1.07
C VAL A 71 -9.24 -6.12 1.72
N SER A 72 -10.48 -6.61 1.75
CA SER A 72 -11.61 -5.90 2.37
C SER A 72 -11.39 -5.66 3.85
N PRO A 73 -11.33 -4.40 4.33
CA PRO A 73 -11.20 -4.10 5.75
C PRO A 73 -12.34 -4.68 6.60
N GLN A 74 -13.60 -4.57 6.13
CA GLN A 74 -14.77 -5.02 6.88
C GLN A 74 -14.81 -6.55 7.03
N LEU A 75 -14.49 -7.29 5.96
CA LEU A 75 -14.52 -8.74 5.99
C LEU A 75 -13.30 -9.32 6.70
N TYR A 76 -12.11 -8.75 6.49
CA TYR A 76 -10.89 -9.16 7.18
C TYR A 76 -11.01 -8.99 8.71
N ALA A 77 -11.64 -7.91 9.18
CA ALA A 77 -11.84 -7.68 10.62
C ALA A 77 -12.65 -8.80 11.30
N ARG A 78 -13.54 -9.47 10.56
CA ARG A 78 -14.39 -10.56 11.06
C ARG A 78 -13.71 -11.93 11.03
N LEU A 79 -12.57 -12.06 10.36
CA LEU A 79 -11.87 -13.32 10.24
C LEU A 79 -11.25 -13.78 11.58
N PRO A 80 -11.26 -15.09 11.87
CA PRO A 80 -10.47 -15.65 12.95
C PRO A 80 -8.97 -15.49 12.66
N GLN A 81 -8.14 -15.54 13.70
CA GLN A 81 -6.70 -15.32 13.59
C GLN A 81 -6.02 -16.22 12.56
N GLN A 82 -6.40 -17.50 12.50
CA GLN A 82 -5.85 -18.45 11.52
C GLN A 82 -6.13 -18.02 10.08
N ALA A 83 -7.35 -17.58 9.77
CA ALA A 83 -7.71 -17.12 8.43
C ALA A 83 -6.98 -15.82 8.05
N ARG A 84 -6.62 -14.97 9.02
CA ARG A 84 -5.80 -13.77 8.75
C ARG A 84 -4.36 -14.11 8.33
N HIS A 85 -3.77 -15.16 8.91
CA HIS A 85 -2.49 -15.67 8.43
C HIS A 85 -2.61 -16.30 7.05
N GLU A 86 -3.73 -16.94 6.77
CA GLU A 86 -4.01 -17.50 5.44
C GLU A 86 -4.13 -16.40 4.37
N VAL A 87 -4.76 -15.27 4.68
CA VAL A 87 -4.77 -14.09 3.81
C VAL A 87 -3.34 -13.63 3.47
N ALA A 88 -2.45 -13.53 4.47
CA ALA A 88 -1.06 -13.17 4.24
C ALA A 88 -0.32 -14.17 3.33
N ARG A 89 -0.59 -15.47 3.49
CA ARG A 89 -0.04 -16.54 2.64
C ARG A 89 -0.49 -16.37 1.19
N ILE A 90 -1.78 -16.12 0.97
CA ILE A 90 -2.36 -15.94 -0.37
C ILE A 90 -1.84 -14.68 -1.04
N ILE A 91 -1.70 -13.57 -0.32
CA ILE A 91 -1.04 -12.35 -0.82
C ILE A 91 0.36 -12.69 -1.33
N GLY A 92 1.14 -13.44 -0.54
CA GLY A 92 2.47 -13.89 -0.93
C GLY A 92 2.47 -14.74 -2.20
N VAL A 93 1.49 -15.65 -2.35
CA VAL A 93 1.32 -16.40 -3.60
C VAL A 93 1.07 -15.42 -4.76
N ILE A 94 0.04 -14.57 -4.68
CA ILE A 94 -0.35 -13.63 -5.73
C ILE A 94 0.81 -12.71 -6.14
N ASN A 95 1.61 -12.24 -5.18
CA ASN A 95 2.79 -11.41 -5.45
C ASN A 95 3.79 -12.10 -6.40
N HIS A 96 3.85 -13.44 -6.41
CA HIS A 96 4.73 -14.23 -7.27
C HIS A 96 4.02 -14.86 -8.47
N VAL A 97 2.69 -14.76 -8.59
CA VAL A 97 1.93 -15.26 -9.75
C VAL A 97 1.47 -14.08 -10.62
N GLY A 98 2.14 -13.87 -11.74
CA GLY A 98 1.83 -12.81 -12.71
C GLY A 98 2.15 -13.25 -14.14
N GLY A 99 1.44 -12.67 -15.10
CA GLY A 99 1.80 -12.76 -16.52
C GLY A 99 2.93 -11.79 -16.86
N GLU A 100 3.63 -12.02 -17.96
CA GLU A 100 4.71 -11.14 -18.45
C GLU A 100 4.24 -9.69 -18.69
N ASP A 101 2.93 -9.49 -18.88
CA ASP A 101 2.30 -8.20 -19.14
C ASP A 101 1.90 -7.41 -17.87
N ILE A 102 1.97 -8.02 -16.68
CA ILE A 102 1.63 -7.33 -15.42
C ILE A 102 2.87 -6.63 -14.87
N ARG A 103 2.92 -5.30 -15.02
CA ARG A 103 4.06 -4.48 -14.60
C ARG A 103 3.79 -3.68 -13.33
N THR A 104 2.61 -3.09 -13.23
CA THR A 104 2.21 -2.24 -12.11
C THR A 104 1.16 -2.93 -11.26
N VAL A 105 1.58 -3.41 -10.09
CA VAL A 105 0.68 -4.04 -9.10
C VAL A 105 0.50 -3.11 -7.91
N MET A 106 -0.76 -2.83 -7.58
CA MET A 106 -1.12 -2.08 -6.40
C MET A 106 -1.81 -3.00 -5.38
N MET A 107 -1.20 -3.15 -4.21
CA MET A 107 -1.80 -3.89 -3.11
C MET A 107 -2.41 -2.93 -2.09
N LEU A 108 -3.65 -3.18 -1.70
CA LEU A 108 -4.37 -2.40 -0.73
C LEU A 108 -4.99 -3.31 0.32
N GLY A 109 -4.88 -2.94 1.59
CA GLY A 109 -5.47 -3.76 2.65
C GLY A 109 -5.45 -3.07 3.99
N PRO A 110 -6.14 -3.65 4.99
CA PRO A 110 -6.40 -2.94 6.22
C PRO A 110 -5.20 -2.89 7.16
N GLY A 111 -5.07 -1.74 7.82
CA GLY A 111 -4.11 -1.53 8.89
C GLY A 111 -2.66 -1.74 8.45
N ARG A 112 -1.83 -2.12 9.42
CA ARG A 112 -0.39 -2.21 9.25
C ARG A 112 0.04 -3.51 8.56
N TRP A 113 0.74 -3.40 7.44
CA TRP A 113 1.38 -4.54 6.78
C TRP A 113 2.72 -4.84 7.45
N GLY A 114 3.09 -6.12 7.57
CA GLY A 114 4.31 -6.48 8.32
C GLY A 114 4.10 -6.61 9.83
N SER A 115 2.85 -6.56 10.31
CA SER A 115 2.54 -6.65 11.74
C SER A 115 2.65 -8.07 12.28
N THR A 116 3.29 -8.26 13.43
CA THR A 116 3.24 -9.54 14.17
C THR A 116 1.90 -9.77 14.86
N SER A 117 1.06 -8.73 14.93
CA SER A 117 -0.27 -8.73 15.55
C SER A 117 -1.36 -8.59 14.47
N PRO A 118 -2.00 -9.69 14.01
CA PRO A 118 -2.98 -9.67 12.91
C PRO A 118 -4.27 -8.88 13.21
N HIS A 119 -4.46 -8.39 14.45
CA HIS A 119 -5.56 -7.50 14.82
C HIS A 119 -5.30 -6.03 14.47
N LEU A 120 -4.06 -5.66 14.22
CA LEU A 120 -3.65 -4.31 13.83
C LEU A 120 -3.40 -4.17 12.32
N GLY A 121 -3.47 -5.26 11.57
CA GLY A 121 -3.26 -5.28 10.12
C GLY A 121 -2.89 -6.66 9.58
N LEU A 122 -2.14 -6.68 8.48
CA LEU A 122 -1.79 -7.87 7.71
C LEU A 122 -0.41 -8.44 8.12
N PRO A 123 -0.35 -9.70 8.59
CA PRO A 123 0.89 -10.33 9.05
C PRO A 123 1.73 -10.89 7.89
N VAL A 124 1.93 -10.08 6.85
CA VAL A 124 2.82 -10.40 5.72
C VAL A 124 4.29 -10.22 6.11
N ARG A 125 5.19 -10.86 5.40
CA ARG A 125 6.63 -10.55 5.40
C ARG A 125 6.97 -9.76 4.15
N PHE A 126 8.12 -9.08 4.13
CA PHE A 126 8.52 -8.31 2.96
C PHE A 126 8.59 -9.16 1.67
N ARG A 127 9.07 -10.42 1.76
CA ARG A 127 9.08 -11.36 0.62
C ARG A 127 7.71 -11.65 0.01
N ASP A 128 6.63 -11.42 0.76
CA ASP A 128 5.26 -11.67 0.34
C ASP A 128 4.71 -10.48 -0.47
N ILE A 129 5.42 -9.35 -0.50
CA ILE A 129 5.03 -8.12 -1.23
C ILE A 129 6.18 -7.50 -2.05
N ASN A 130 7.31 -8.17 -2.18
CA ASN A 130 8.54 -7.59 -2.73
C ASN A 130 8.50 -7.32 -4.25
N ARG A 131 7.40 -7.62 -4.94
CA ARG A 131 7.21 -7.37 -6.39
C ARG A 131 6.10 -6.36 -6.67
N VAL A 132 5.47 -5.81 -5.65
CA VAL A 132 4.41 -4.81 -5.82
C VAL A 132 5.03 -3.47 -6.19
N SER A 133 4.32 -2.66 -6.96
CA SER A 133 4.73 -1.30 -7.30
C SER A 133 4.25 -0.30 -6.25
N VAL A 134 3.09 -0.60 -5.65
CA VAL A 134 2.41 0.30 -4.73
C VAL A 134 1.80 -0.50 -3.59
N LEU A 135 2.00 -0.04 -2.36
CA LEU A 135 1.42 -0.59 -1.14
C LEU A 135 0.57 0.46 -0.44
N CYS A 136 -0.71 0.18 -0.25
CA CYS A 136 -1.66 1.05 0.42
C CYS A 136 -2.18 0.42 1.74
N GLU A 137 -1.84 1.05 2.86
CA GLU A 137 -2.42 0.74 4.16
C GLU A 137 -3.75 1.50 4.32
N ILE A 138 -4.87 0.78 4.37
CA ILE A 138 -6.20 1.37 4.59
C ILE A 138 -6.42 1.50 6.09
N VAL A 139 -6.38 2.72 6.59
CA VAL A 139 -6.61 3.07 7.99
C VAL A 139 -8.11 3.23 8.23
N ALA A 140 -8.81 2.10 8.30
CA ALA A 140 -10.25 2.01 8.53
C ALA A 140 -10.62 1.10 9.73
N MET A 141 -9.63 0.66 10.52
CA MET A 141 -9.86 -0.25 11.64
C MET A 141 -9.98 0.50 12.97
N HIS A 142 -11.23 0.76 13.40
CA HIS A 142 -11.65 1.32 14.69
C HIS A 142 -11.14 2.73 15.05
N GLU A 143 -12.05 3.60 15.47
CA GLU A 143 -11.81 5.02 15.82
C GLU A 143 -10.79 5.24 16.96
N ASN A 144 -10.44 4.20 17.73
CA ASN A 144 -9.58 4.29 18.92
C ASN A 144 -8.21 3.62 18.78
N LEU A 145 -7.89 3.07 17.61
CA LEU A 145 -6.59 2.48 17.30
C LEU A 145 -6.14 3.08 15.99
N VAL A 146 -5.53 4.27 16.04
CA VAL A 146 -4.66 4.71 14.94
C VAL A 146 -3.50 3.71 14.95
N PRO A 147 -3.42 2.76 14.00
CA PRO A 147 -2.27 1.88 13.97
C PRO A 147 -1.07 2.79 13.72
N ASP A 148 0.02 2.61 14.48
CA ASP A 148 1.32 3.11 14.06
C ASP A 148 1.58 2.46 12.70
N VAL A 149 1.24 3.20 11.65
CA VAL A 149 1.64 2.98 10.26
C VAL A 149 3.10 2.56 10.25
N SER A 150 3.50 1.74 9.29
CA SER A 150 4.83 1.09 9.27
C SER A 150 6.05 2.04 9.29
N LEU A 151 5.81 3.36 9.37
CA LEU A 151 6.68 4.54 9.39
C LEU A 151 7.93 4.51 10.29
N GLY A 152 8.14 3.48 11.12
CA GLY A 152 9.31 3.36 11.99
C GLY A 152 9.94 1.97 12.04
N THR A 153 9.79 1.14 11.01
CA THR A 153 10.26 -0.26 11.06
C THR A 153 11.14 -0.71 9.92
N HIS A 154 11.92 -1.78 10.17
CA HIS A 154 12.66 -2.51 9.14
C HIS A 154 11.80 -2.82 7.90
N PHE A 155 10.50 -3.03 8.08
CA PHE A 155 9.58 -3.28 6.98
C PHE A 155 9.45 -2.08 6.03
N LEU A 156 9.35 -0.85 6.54
CA LEU A 156 9.31 0.36 5.71
C LEU A 156 10.65 0.58 4.98
N ASN A 157 11.73 0.23 5.65
CA ASN A 157 13.07 0.34 5.08
C ASN A 157 13.20 -0.54 3.83
N GLU A 158 12.74 -1.78 3.90
CA GLU A 158 12.72 -2.69 2.76
C GLU A 158 11.80 -2.17 1.63
N ILE A 159 10.66 -1.56 1.97
CA ILE A 159 9.74 -0.92 1.01
C ILE A 159 10.44 0.22 0.25
N VAL A 160 11.07 1.15 0.99
CA VAL A 160 11.77 2.30 0.42
C VAL A 160 12.96 1.85 -0.44
N GLU A 161 13.77 0.91 0.05
CA GLU A 161 14.92 0.35 -0.68
C GLU A 161 14.51 -0.33 -1.99
N ARG A 162 13.30 -0.87 -2.05
CA ARG A 162 12.75 -1.52 -3.26
C ARG A 162 11.97 -0.58 -4.17
N ASN A 163 11.96 0.72 -3.88
CA ASN A 163 11.21 1.74 -4.61
C ASN A 163 9.71 1.40 -4.72
N ILE A 164 9.16 0.76 -3.69
CA ILE A 164 7.72 0.52 -3.60
C ILE A 164 7.08 1.82 -3.12
N LEU A 165 6.13 2.35 -3.88
CA LEU A 165 5.37 3.52 -3.45
C LEU A 165 4.47 3.12 -2.27
N TYR A 166 4.69 3.74 -1.13
CA TYR A 166 3.88 3.53 0.07
C TYR A 166 2.87 4.65 0.22
N LEU A 167 1.64 4.31 0.56
CA LEU A 167 0.64 5.27 1.00
C LEU A 167 -0.18 4.73 2.18
N ALA A 168 -0.49 5.60 3.14
CA ALA A 168 -1.52 5.35 4.13
C ALA A 168 -2.78 6.14 3.75
N LEU A 169 -3.88 5.41 3.52
CA LEU A 169 -5.15 5.98 3.13
C LEU A 169 -6.08 6.03 4.35
N PHE A 170 -6.59 7.23 4.66
CA PHE A 170 -7.57 7.47 5.71
C PHE A 170 -8.90 7.83 5.03
N PRO A 171 -9.79 6.87 4.70
CA PRO A 171 -10.94 7.13 3.83
C PRO A 171 -11.94 8.15 4.39
N GLN A 172 -11.93 8.39 5.71
CA GLN A 172 -12.85 9.30 6.40
C GLN A 172 -12.24 10.69 6.66
N GLN A 173 -11.03 10.97 6.14
CA GLN A 173 -10.30 12.20 6.43
C GLN A 173 -10.11 13.06 5.18
N GLY A 174 -10.61 14.30 5.22
CA GLY A 174 -10.42 15.30 4.17
C GLY A 174 -10.95 14.82 2.81
N ASP A 175 -10.17 15.05 1.76
CA ASP A 175 -10.51 14.68 0.38
C ASP A 175 -10.02 13.26 -0.01
N ASN A 176 -9.72 12.44 0.98
CA ASN A 176 -9.36 11.04 0.75
C ASN A 176 -10.59 10.28 0.25
N PHE A 177 -10.37 9.34 -0.67
CA PHE A 177 -11.43 8.57 -1.28
C PHE A 177 -10.95 7.17 -1.62
N LEU A 178 -11.82 6.19 -1.43
CA LEU A 178 -11.66 4.82 -1.86
C LEU A 178 -12.98 4.36 -2.48
N SER A 179 -12.98 3.98 -3.75
CA SER A 179 -14.17 3.41 -4.39
C SER A 179 -14.38 1.97 -3.91
N THR A 180 -15.06 1.82 -2.78
CA THR A 180 -15.45 0.49 -2.27
C THR A 180 -16.28 -0.28 -3.30
N GLU A 181 -17.15 0.41 -4.03
CA GLU A 181 -17.96 -0.18 -5.09
C GLU A 181 -17.09 -0.83 -6.18
N PHE A 182 -16.04 -0.15 -6.64
CA PHE A 182 -15.09 -0.72 -7.59
C PHE A 182 -14.44 -2.00 -7.05
N PHE A 183 -13.88 -1.94 -5.84
CA PHE A 183 -13.13 -3.07 -5.27
C PHE A 183 -14.02 -4.26 -4.87
N GLU A 184 -15.27 -4.02 -4.48
CA GLU A 184 -16.18 -5.07 -4.01
C GLU A 184 -17.05 -5.67 -5.12
N ASN A 185 -17.23 -4.99 -6.26
CA ASN A 185 -18.08 -5.48 -7.35
C ASN A 185 -17.32 -5.87 -8.63
N ALA A 186 -16.07 -5.43 -8.82
CA ALA A 186 -15.28 -5.80 -10.00
C ALA A 186 -14.99 -7.32 -10.09
N PRO A 187 -14.91 -7.92 -11.28
CA PRO A 187 -14.54 -9.32 -11.45
C PRO A 187 -13.20 -9.62 -10.77
N SER A 188 -13.16 -10.70 -9.99
CA SER A 188 -11.97 -11.15 -9.27
C SER A 188 -11.35 -12.36 -9.95
N ARG A 189 -10.04 -12.34 -10.14
CA ARG A 189 -9.24 -13.47 -10.62
C ARG A 189 -8.65 -14.32 -9.50
N LEU A 190 -9.08 -14.13 -8.24
CA LEU A 190 -8.50 -14.84 -7.10
C LEU A 190 -8.48 -16.35 -7.33
N LEU A 191 -9.63 -16.94 -7.68
CA LEU A 191 -9.77 -18.38 -7.84
C LEU A 191 -9.03 -18.93 -9.07
N GLU A 192 -8.80 -18.10 -10.09
CA GLU A 192 -7.96 -18.47 -11.22
C GLU A 192 -6.49 -18.56 -10.83
N LEU A 193 -6.01 -17.63 -10.01
CA LEU A 193 -4.60 -17.55 -9.60
C LEU A 193 -4.28 -18.46 -8.42
N VAL A 194 -5.26 -18.69 -7.54
CA VAL A 194 -5.13 -19.48 -6.31
C VAL A 194 -6.34 -20.41 -6.18
N PRO A 195 -6.38 -21.53 -6.93
CA PRO A 195 -7.44 -22.53 -6.76
C PRO A 195 -7.48 -23.05 -5.32
N GLY A 196 -8.66 -23.19 -4.73
CA GLY A 196 -8.82 -23.59 -3.32
C GLY A 196 -8.93 -22.42 -2.32
N ALA A 197 -9.03 -21.17 -2.80
CA ALA A 197 -9.18 -19.97 -1.97
C ALA A 197 -10.65 -19.48 -1.86
N GLU A 198 -11.64 -20.37 -2.06
CA GLU A 198 -13.07 -20.03 -2.12
C GLU A 198 -13.56 -19.36 -0.84
N GLU A 199 -13.06 -19.78 0.32
CA GLU A 199 -13.42 -19.19 1.62
C GLU A 199 -12.98 -17.73 1.76
N LEU A 200 -12.05 -17.27 0.93
CA LEU A 200 -11.46 -15.93 0.98
C LEU A 200 -11.79 -15.07 -0.24
N GLU A 201 -12.64 -15.52 -1.17
CA GLU A 201 -13.00 -14.78 -2.39
C GLU A 201 -13.67 -13.43 -2.11
N GLY A 202 -14.48 -13.35 -1.06
CA GLY A 202 -15.04 -12.08 -0.61
C GLY A 202 -14.01 -11.17 0.06
N VAL A 203 -13.00 -11.75 0.72
CA VAL A 203 -12.00 -11.03 1.51
C VAL A 203 -10.90 -10.47 0.62
N ILE A 204 -10.39 -11.26 -0.32
CA ILE A 204 -9.28 -10.92 -1.21
C ILE A 204 -9.83 -10.81 -2.63
N ARG A 205 -9.63 -9.66 -3.26
CA ARG A 205 -10.04 -9.40 -4.63
C ARG A 205 -8.81 -9.14 -5.48
N VAL A 206 -8.68 -9.85 -6.59
CA VAL A 206 -7.61 -9.64 -7.57
C VAL A 206 -8.24 -9.12 -8.85
N ILE A 207 -8.05 -7.84 -9.13
CA ILE A 207 -8.74 -7.15 -10.23
C ILE A 207 -7.68 -6.76 -11.26
N ASP A 208 -7.75 -7.36 -12.44
CA ASP A 208 -6.92 -6.96 -13.57
C ASP A 208 -7.62 -5.81 -14.30
N SER A 209 -6.91 -4.71 -14.55
CA SER A 209 -7.49 -3.51 -15.16
C SER A 209 -8.11 -3.80 -16.52
N ALA A 210 -7.49 -4.69 -17.31
CA ALA A 210 -7.99 -5.13 -18.61
C ALA A 210 -9.35 -5.87 -18.54
N ALA A 211 -9.77 -6.37 -17.37
CA ALA A 211 -11.07 -7.00 -17.19
C ALA A 211 -12.19 -6.01 -16.80
N VAL A 212 -11.82 -4.78 -16.42
CA VAL A 212 -12.74 -3.73 -15.97
C VAL A 212 -12.73 -2.51 -16.90
N THR A 213 -11.82 -2.46 -17.86
CA THR A 213 -11.80 -1.44 -18.90
C THR A 213 -11.90 -2.05 -20.30
N THR A 214 -12.69 -1.43 -21.17
CA THR A 214 -12.77 -1.81 -22.60
C THR A 214 -11.90 -0.88 -23.44
N ASP A 215 -12.20 0.42 -23.39
CA ASP A 215 -11.48 1.47 -24.13
C ASP A 215 -10.77 2.47 -23.20
N ALA A 216 -10.73 2.19 -21.90
CA ALA A 216 -10.09 3.05 -20.90
C ALA A 216 -8.82 2.40 -20.35
N SER A 217 -7.96 3.20 -19.73
CA SER A 217 -6.89 2.70 -18.87
C SER A 217 -7.10 3.16 -17.44
N ILE A 218 -6.53 2.46 -16.46
CA ILE A 218 -6.50 2.95 -15.08
C ILE A 218 -5.13 3.58 -14.84
N ARG A 219 -5.12 4.87 -14.52
CA ARG A 219 -3.91 5.66 -14.31
C ARG A 219 -3.71 5.95 -12.83
N LEU A 220 -2.46 5.88 -12.41
CA LEU A 220 -1.99 6.29 -11.10
C LEU A 220 -1.06 7.48 -11.25
N MET A 221 -1.37 8.53 -10.50
CA MET A 221 -0.56 9.72 -10.31
C MET A 221 -0.22 9.83 -8.83
N ALA A 222 1.04 9.69 -8.48
CA ALA A 222 1.52 9.86 -7.13
C ALA A 222 2.59 10.94 -7.11
N ASP A 223 2.36 11.99 -6.33
CA ASP A 223 3.32 13.01 -6.00
C ASP A 223 3.84 12.77 -4.59
N ALA A 224 5.08 12.32 -4.47
CA ALA A 224 5.71 12.12 -3.17
C ALA A 224 6.14 13.44 -2.51
N ILE A 225 6.30 14.52 -3.28
CA ILE A 225 6.67 15.85 -2.77
C ILE A 225 5.45 16.53 -2.17
N ASP A 226 4.35 16.60 -2.94
CA ASP A 226 3.07 17.13 -2.49
C ASP A 226 2.27 16.14 -1.62
N GLN A 227 2.84 14.96 -1.39
CA GLN A 227 2.25 13.83 -0.67
C GLN A 227 0.80 13.56 -1.09
N SER A 228 0.57 13.44 -2.40
CA SER A 228 -0.76 13.24 -2.97
C SER A 228 -0.80 12.06 -3.93
N VAL A 229 -1.91 11.33 -3.97
CA VAL A 229 -2.15 10.23 -4.90
C VAL A 229 -3.53 10.37 -5.50
N LEU A 230 -3.63 10.15 -6.81
CA LEU A 230 -4.87 10.04 -7.55
C LEU A 230 -4.80 8.80 -8.46
N CYS A 231 -5.75 7.88 -8.29
CA CYS A 231 -5.95 6.74 -9.17
C CYS A 231 -7.33 6.86 -9.82
N TYR A 232 -7.42 6.74 -11.14
CA TYR A 232 -8.65 7.03 -11.89
C TYR A 232 -8.72 6.31 -13.23
N TYR A 233 -9.93 6.22 -13.79
CA TYR A 233 -10.17 5.82 -15.17
C TYR A 233 -9.79 6.95 -16.12
N GLU A 234 -8.80 6.71 -16.97
CA GLU A 234 -8.47 7.55 -18.11
C GLU A 234 -9.27 7.07 -19.32
N ARG A 235 -10.35 7.79 -19.61
CA ARG A 235 -11.17 7.55 -20.80
C ARG A 235 -10.57 8.25 -22.03
N PRO A 236 -10.73 7.70 -23.24
CA PRO A 236 -10.41 8.41 -24.46
C PRO A 236 -11.23 9.69 -24.55
N ALA A 237 -10.63 10.74 -25.12
CA ALA A 237 -11.30 12.00 -25.42
C ALA A 237 -12.35 11.85 -26.54
#